data_AF-A0A848LXK7-F1
#
_entry.id   AF-A0A848LXK7-F1
#
_cell.length_a   1.000
_cell.length_b   1.000
_cell.length_c   1.000
_cell.angle_alpha   90.00
_cell.angle_beta   90.00
_cell.angle_gamma   90.00
#
_symmetry.space_group_name_H-M   'P 1'
#
loop_
_entity.id
_entity.type
_entity.pdbx_description
1 polymer ?
#
loop_
_entity_poly.entity_id
_entity_poly.type
_entity_poly.pdbx_seq_one_letter_code
_entity_poly.pdbx_strand_id
1 'polypeptide(L)'
;MKKLMVLVAVAGALAACGPVKSTANILDAEVQIQAARTAGADKLAPFEWTAANLYLAKAREEVGYSDYQAGVDFAVKASRYANEAREKAMAAAGATESGGGRPQTP
;
A
#
# COMPACT_ATOMS: atom_id res chain seq x y z
N MET A 1 23.58 39.43 1.99
CA MET A 1 24.05 38.04 2.18
C MET A 1 23.15 37.21 3.10
N LYS A 2 22.86 37.65 4.35
CA LYS A 2 21.92 36.95 5.26
C LYS A 2 20.52 36.69 4.64
N LYS A 3 19.94 37.71 3.98
CA LYS A 3 18.64 37.59 3.28
C LYS A 3 18.67 36.58 2.13
N LEU A 4 19.81 36.43 1.46
CA LEU A 4 20.00 35.47 0.36
C LEU A 4 20.06 34.03 0.89
N MET A 5 20.73 33.80 2.03
CA MET A 5 20.75 32.48 2.68
C MET A 5 19.36 32.04 3.18
N VAL A 6 18.56 32.98 3.70
CA VAL A 6 17.18 32.68 4.13
C VAL A 6 16.30 32.29 2.92
N LEU A 7 16.44 32.98 1.79
CA LEU A 7 15.71 32.65 0.55
C LEU A 7 16.11 31.28 -0.02
N VAL A 8 17.40 30.94 0.00
CA VAL A 8 17.88 29.62 -0.46
C VAL A 8 17.42 28.50 0.48
N ALA A 9 17.41 28.72 1.80
CA ALA A 9 16.92 27.74 2.77
C ALA A 9 15.42 27.46 2.62
N VAL A 10 14.61 28.50 2.38
CA VAL A 10 13.16 28.36 2.15
C VAL A 10 12.87 27.66 0.82
N ALA A 11 13.63 27.96 -0.25
CA ALA A 11 13.48 27.30 -1.54
C ALA A 11 13.82 25.79 -1.47
N GLY A 12 14.84 25.42 -0.69
CA GLY A 12 15.20 24.00 -0.46
C GLY A 12 14.12 23.22 0.29
N ALA A 13 13.41 23.86 1.22
CA ALA A 13 12.32 23.20 1.96
C ALA A 13 11.10 22.90 1.08
N LEU A 14 10.82 23.71 0.07
CA LEU A 14 9.68 23.51 -0.85
C LEU A 14 9.95 22.38 -1.86
N ALA A 15 11.20 22.10 -2.20
CA ALA A 15 11.57 20.99 -3.09
C ALA A 15 11.38 19.59 -2.43
N ALA A 16 11.26 19.53 -1.10
CA ALA A 16 11.13 18.27 -0.36
C ALA A 16 9.70 17.70 -0.34
N CYS A 17 8.69 18.42 -0.84
CA CYS A 17 7.29 17.97 -0.76
C CYS A 17 7.01 16.70 -1.58
N GLY A 18 7.73 16.46 -2.68
CA GLY A 18 7.62 15.23 -3.48
C GLY A 18 8.14 13.99 -2.75
N PRO A 19 9.43 13.95 -2.37
CA PRO A 19 10.04 12.81 -1.69
C PRO A 19 9.35 12.41 -0.39
N VAL A 20 8.93 13.39 0.42
CA VAL A 20 8.25 13.13 1.70
C VAL A 20 6.88 12.50 1.46
N LYS A 21 6.11 13.03 0.51
CA LYS A 21 4.78 12.51 0.18
C LYS A 21 4.85 11.11 -0.39
N SER A 22 5.77 10.85 -1.32
CA SER A 22 5.93 9.50 -1.89
C SER A 22 6.35 8.49 -0.83
N THR A 23 7.27 8.86 0.05
CA THR A 23 7.71 8.00 1.17
C THR A 23 6.55 7.68 2.12
N ALA A 24 5.75 8.68 2.49
CA ALA A 24 4.59 8.47 3.37
C ALA A 24 3.56 7.51 2.76
N ASN A 25 3.27 7.62 1.47
CA ASN A 25 2.33 6.72 0.79
C ASN A 25 2.89 5.31 0.63
N ILE A 26 4.19 5.16 0.37
CA ILE A 26 4.85 3.86 0.34
C ILE A 26 4.74 3.14 1.69
N LEU A 27 4.99 3.86 2.80
CA LEU A 27 4.86 3.32 4.15
C LEU A 27 3.41 2.90 4.47
N ASP A 28 2.43 3.72 4.08
CA ASP A 28 1.01 3.35 4.23
C ASP A 28 0.69 2.05 3.48
N ALA A 29 1.09 1.95 2.20
CA ALA A 29 0.87 0.76 1.40
C ALA A 29 1.52 -0.50 2.00
N GLU A 30 2.73 -0.37 2.55
CA GLU A 30 3.41 -1.46 3.26
C GLU A 30 2.61 -1.95 4.47
N VAL A 31 2.11 -1.02 5.29
CA VAL A 31 1.27 -1.35 6.46
C VAL A 31 0.02 -2.11 6.02
N GLN A 32 -0.67 -1.63 4.97
CA GLN A 32 -1.88 -2.30 4.48
C GLN A 32 -1.58 -3.68 3.89
N ILE A 33 -0.47 -3.84 3.18
CA ILE A 33 -0.04 -5.16 2.67
C ILE A 33 0.25 -6.10 3.84
N GLN A 34 0.89 -5.65 4.92
CA GLN A 34 1.06 -6.51 6.10
C GLN A 34 -0.29 -6.90 6.72
N ALA A 35 -1.23 -5.97 6.83
CA ALA A 35 -2.58 -6.29 7.32
C ALA A 35 -3.30 -7.32 6.44
N ALA A 36 -3.18 -7.20 5.11
CA ALA A 36 -3.71 -8.19 4.16
C ALA A 36 -3.04 -9.56 4.31
N ARG A 37 -1.71 -9.59 4.52
CA ARG A 37 -0.96 -10.82 4.79
C ARG A 37 -1.45 -11.51 6.05
N THR A 38 -1.65 -10.77 7.13
CA THR A 38 -2.16 -11.30 8.40
C THR A 38 -3.56 -11.91 8.23
N ALA A 39 -4.38 -11.37 7.32
CA ALA A 39 -5.67 -11.94 6.96
C ALA A 39 -5.59 -13.18 6.04
N GLY A 40 -4.40 -13.60 5.61
CA GLY A 40 -4.22 -14.74 4.68
C GLY A 40 -4.57 -14.42 3.23
N ALA A 41 -4.47 -13.15 2.84
CA ALA A 41 -4.85 -12.71 1.50
C ALA A 41 -4.01 -13.31 0.37
N ASP A 42 -2.80 -13.80 0.64
CA ASP A 42 -1.97 -14.51 -0.32
C ASP A 42 -2.64 -15.77 -0.88
N LYS A 43 -3.50 -16.40 -0.08
CA LYS A 43 -4.26 -17.60 -0.47
C LYS A 43 -5.72 -17.30 -0.78
N LEU A 44 -6.33 -16.41 -0.01
CA LEU A 44 -7.78 -16.14 -0.08
C LEU A 44 -8.15 -15.03 -1.08
N ALA A 45 -7.21 -14.16 -1.43
CA ALA A 45 -7.40 -13.06 -2.39
C ALA A 45 -6.14 -12.83 -3.25
N PRO A 46 -5.66 -13.86 -3.99
CA PRO A 46 -4.34 -13.84 -4.62
C PRO A 46 -4.18 -12.75 -5.68
N PHE A 47 -5.27 -12.36 -6.36
CA PHE A 47 -5.23 -11.31 -7.38
C PHE A 47 -4.92 -9.95 -6.74
N GLU A 48 -5.74 -9.51 -5.79
CA GLU A 48 -5.58 -8.22 -5.11
C GLU A 48 -4.28 -8.19 -4.31
N TRP A 49 -3.93 -9.31 -3.65
CA TRP A 49 -2.66 -9.49 -2.97
C TRP A 49 -1.47 -9.25 -3.92
N THR A 50 -1.46 -9.93 -5.07
CA THR A 50 -0.38 -9.80 -6.05
C THR A 50 -0.32 -8.40 -6.63
N ALA A 51 -1.49 -7.83 -6.99
CA ALA A 51 -1.59 -6.47 -7.51
C ALA A 51 -1.01 -5.45 -6.53
N ALA A 52 -1.35 -5.54 -5.24
CA ALA A 52 -0.84 -4.65 -4.21
C ALA A 52 0.69 -4.68 -4.12
N ASN A 53 1.28 -5.88 -4.11
CA ASN A 53 2.73 -6.06 -4.05
C ASN A 53 3.44 -5.51 -5.31
N LEU A 54 2.87 -5.75 -6.50
CA LEU A 54 3.44 -5.26 -7.76
C LEU A 54 3.36 -3.74 -7.87
N TYR A 55 2.24 -3.12 -7.45
CA TYR A 55 2.12 -1.67 -7.42
C TYR A 55 3.05 -1.02 -6.40
N LEU A 56 3.28 -1.65 -5.24
CA LEU A 56 4.28 -1.17 -4.27
C LEU A 56 5.69 -1.23 -4.85
N ALA A 57 6.04 -2.33 -5.55
CA ALA A 57 7.32 -2.45 -6.23
C ALA A 57 7.49 -1.35 -7.29
N LYS A 58 6.46 -1.11 -8.10
CA LYS A 58 6.46 -0.04 -9.12
C LYS A 58 6.54 1.36 -8.50
N ALA A 59 5.86 1.60 -7.38
CA ALA A 59 5.96 2.87 -6.67
C ALA A 59 7.40 3.19 -6.24
N ARG A 60 8.11 2.19 -5.70
CA ARG A 60 9.51 2.32 -5.30
C ARG A 60 10.43 2.55 -6.50
N GLU A 61 10.15 1.91 -7.64
CA GLU A 61 10.87 2.13 -8.90
C GLU A 61 10.78 3.59 -9.36
N GLU A 62 9.57 4.16 -9.42
CA GLU A 62 9.38 5.55 -9.87
C GLU A 62 10.01 6.57 -8.93
N VAL A 63 9.92 6.34 -7.61
CA VAL A 63 10.63 7.18 -6.62
C VAL A 63 12.15 7.10 -6.81
N GLY A 64 12.68 5.93 -7.20
CA GLY A 64 14.09 5.76 -7.58
C GLY A 64 14.49 6.61 -8.79
N TYR A 65 13.57 6.84 -9.73
CA TYR A 65 13.73 7.77 -10.86
C TYR A 65 13.42 9.23 -10.52
N SER A 66 13.15 9.55 -9.25
CA SER A 66 12.68 10.87 -8.79
C SER A 66 11.34 11.30 -9.40
N ASP A 67 10.58 10.38 -10.00
CA ASP A 67 9.19 10.62 -10.39
C ASP A 67 8.27 10.38 -9.19
N TYR A 68 8.28 11.36 -8.28
CA TYR A 68 7.55 11.26 -7.02
C TYR A 68 6.03 11.22 -7.21
N GLN A 69 5.49 11.86 -8.26
CA GLN A 69 4.05 11.86 -8.50
C GLN A 69 3.59 10.49 -8.98
N ALA A 70 4.29 9.87 -9.94
CA ALA A 70 3.99 8.50 -10.35
C ALA A 70 4.17 7.52 -9.17
N GLY A 71 5.22 7.71 -8.36
CA GLY A 71 5.44 6.94 -7.14
C GLY A 71 4.27 7.00 -6.15
N VAL A 72 3.72 8.21 -5.91
CA VAL A 72 2.52 8.40 -5.09
C VAL A 72 1.31 7.68 -5.70
N ASP A 73 1.08 7.83 -7.00
CA ASP A 73 -0.09 7.25 -7.67
C ASP A 73 -0.08 5.71 -7.61
N PHE A 74 1.09 5.10 -7.77
CA PHE A 74 1.24 3.65 -7.61
C PHE A 74 1.12 3.20 -6.16
N ALA A 75 1.68 3.95 -5.20
CA ALA A 75 1.54 3.62 -3.78
C ALA A 75 0.06 3.66 -3.32
N VAL A 76 -0.72 4.65 -3.78
CA VAL A 76 -2.17 4.71 -3.51
C VAL A 76 -2.91 3.51 -4.12
N LYS A 77 -2.55 3.10 -5.34
CA LYS A 77 -3.11 1.87 -5.93
C LYS A 77 -2.75 0.63 -5.09
N ALA A 78 -1.51 0.54 -4.61
CA ALA A 78 -1.08 -0.55 -3.73
C ALA A 78 -1.89 -0.60 -2.43
N SER A 79 -2.07 0.53 -1.73
CA SER A 79 -2.92 0.60 -0.53
C SER A 79 -4.36 0.17 -0.80
N ARG A 80 -4.94 0.60 -1.93
CA ARG A 80 -6.31 0.20 -2.30
C ARG A 80 -6.43 -1.31 -2.51
N TYR A 81 -5.57 -1.91 -3.33
CA TYR A 81 -5.59 -3.35 -3.56
C TYR A 81 -5.28 -4.14 -2.28
N ALA A 82 -4.40 -3.65 -1.41
CA ALA A 82 -4.13 -4.30 -0.14
C ALA A 82 -5.37 -4.34 0.77
N ASN A 83 -6.14 -3.24 0.82
CA ASN A 83 -7.41 -3.20 1.55
C ASN A 83 -8.44 -4.15 0.95
N GLU A 84 -8.60 -4.15 -0.38
CA GLU A 84 -9.50 -5.10 -1.07
C GLU A 84 -9.10 -6.56 -0.81
N ALA A 85 -7.79 -6.86 -0.82
CA ALA A 85 -7.26 -8.18 -0.53
C ALA A 85 -7.58 -8.63 0.90
N ARG A 86 -7.39 -7.73 1.87
CA ARG A 86 -7.73 -7.96 3.28
C ARG A 86 -9.23 -8.25 3.46
N GLU A 87 -10.08 -7.43 2.86
CA GLU A 87 -11.54 -7.57 2.96
C GLU A 87 -12.03 -8.89 2.35
N LYS A 88 -11.55 -9.24 1.16
CA LYS A 88 -11.86 -10.51 0.50
C LYS A 88 -11.38 -11.71 1.32
N ALA A 89 -10.19 -11.62 1.88
CA ALA A 89 -9.64 -12.68 2.72
C ALA A 89 -10.48 -12.91 3.99
N MET A 90 -10.85 -11.83 4.68
CA MET A 90 -11.73 -11.90 5.86
C MET A 90 -13.11 -12.47 5.52
N ALA A 91 -13.69 -12.07 4.38
CA ALA A 91 -14.99 -12.60 3.93
C ALA A 91 -14.92 -14.09 3.60
N ALA A 92 -13.85 -14.55 2.93
CA ALA A 92 -13.65 -15.95 2.62
C ALA A 92 -13.45 -16.81 3.87
N ALA A 93 -12.71 -16.30 4.87
CA ALA A 93 -12.52 -16.98 6.16
C ALA A 93 -13.85 -17.13 6.93
N GLY A 94 -14.68 -16.08 6.98
CA GLY A 94 -16.01 -16.15 7.61
C GLY A 94 -16.98 -17.10 6.89
N ALA A 95 -16.89 -17.20 5.56
CA ALA A 95 -17.69 -18.15 4.78
C ALA A 95 -17.34 -19.61 5.10
N THR A 96 -16.06 -19.91 5.35
CA THR A 96 -15.63 -21.27 5.74
C THR A 96 -16.14 -21.67 7.13
N GLU A 97 -16.30 -20.73 8.06
CA GLU A 97 -16.85 -21.01 9.39
C GLU A 97 -18.37 -21.27 9.34
N SER A 98 -19.11 -20.52 8.52
CA SER A 98 -20.56 -20.66 8.42
C SER A 98 -21.01 -21.88 7.58
N GLY A 99 -20.16 -22.42 6.70
CA GLY A 99 -20.45 -23.59 5.86
C GLY A 99 -20.05 -24.95 6.46
N GLY A 100 -19.39 -24.96 7.63
CA GLY A 100 -18.81 -26.16 8.25
C GLY A 100 -19.78 -27.06 9.04
N GLY A 101 -21.09 -26.79 8.97
CA GLY A 101 -22.14 -27.64 9.56
C GLY A 101 -22.24 -28.99 8.86
N ARG A 102 -21.32 -29.92 9.15
CA ARG A 102 -21.46 -31.33 8.79
C ARG A 102 -22.81 -31.84 9.34
N PRO A 103 -23.64 -32.55 8.54
CA PRO A 103 -24.79 -33.22 9.08
C PRO A 103 -24.31 -34.27 10.09
N GLN A 104 -24.70 -34.10 11.35
CA GLN A 104 -24.57 -35.15 12.34
C GLN A 104 -25.69 -36.14 12.07
N THR A 105 -25.43 -37.16 11.25
CA THR A 105 -26.34 -38.29 11.08
C THR A 105 -26.30 -39.16 12.34
N PRO A 106 -27.46 -39.62 12.84
CA PRO A 106 -27.57 -40.44 14.04
C PRO A 106 -26.94 -41.83 13.90
#